data_AF-A0A9Y1EIC3-F1
#
_entry.id   AF-A0A9Y1EIC3-F1
#
_cell.length_a   1.000
_cell.length_b   1.000
_cell.length_c   1.000
_cell.angle_alpha   90.00
_cell.angle_beta   90.00
_cell.angle_gamma   90.00
#
_symmetry.space_group_name_H-M   'P 1'
#
loop_
_entity.id
_entity.type
_entity.pdbx_description
1 polymer ?
#
loop_
_entity_poly.entity_id
_entity_poly.type
_entity_poly.pdbx_seq_one_letter_code
_entity_poly.pdbx_strand_id
1 'polypeptide(L)'
;MLASNWLLDFSYLPDVRILGDRAPLVSTKKDGHSSDYGSYLDAQGDADIFFPTDFWLLEKIDHYCSGWLKLQKDKSCKLGKKRRTIILDTSSFMEEFGLPSKTRTKDGYNPLLEDFKNTKFYLSVPTHNTK
;
A
#
# COMPACT_ATOMS: atom_id res chain seq x y z
N MET A 1 2.32 -18.62 -0.74
CA MET A 1 1.16 -17.97 -0.10
C MET A 1 0.25 -17.40 -1.19
N LEU A 2 -1.04 -17.73 -1.23
CA LEU A 2 -1.99 -17.13 -2.18
C LEU A 2 -2.81 -16.06 -1.46
N ALA A 3 -2.55 -14.79 -1.77
CA ALA A 3 -3.36 -13.66 -1.31
C ALA A 3 -4.70 -13.64 -2.04
N SER A 4 -5.79 -13.38 -1.30
CA SER A 4 -7.10 -13.16 -1.90
C SER A 4 -7.25 -11.75 -2.44
N ASN A 5 -6.71 -10.76 -1.71
CA ASN A 5 -6.57 -9.38 -2.16
C ASN A 5 -5.14 -8.92 -1.81
N TRP A 6 -4.58 -8.04 -2.62
CA TRP A 6 -3.31 -7.37 -2.33
C TRP A 6 -3.33 -5.93 -2.85
N LEU A 7 -2.60 -5.05 -2.18
CA LEU A 7 -2.38 -3.66 -2.58
C LEU A 7 -0.92 -3.29 -2.27
N LEU A 8 -0.28 -2.56 -3.18
CA LEU A 8 1.00 -1.88 -2.93
C LEU A 8 0.74 -0.39 -3.10
N ASP A 9 1.02 0.38 -2.06
CA ASP A 9 0.86 1.84 -2.12
C ASP A 9 1.76 2.55 -1.10
N PHE A 10 1.82 3.87 -1.20
CA PHE A 10 2.55 4.74 -0.29
C PHE A 10 1.86 4.84 1.07
N SER A 11 2.61 4.59 2.14
CA SER A 11 2.16 4.81 3.53
C SER A 11 2.34 6.26 3.99
N TYR A 12 3.24 7.00 3.34
CA TYR A 12 3.41 8.44 3.49
C TYR A 12 4.01 9.03 2.20
N LEU A 13 3.81 10.33 2.00
CA LEU A 13 4.38 11.08 0.87
C LEU A 13 5.41 12.09 1.41
N PRO A 14 6.66 12.08 0.92
CA PRO A 14 7.66 13.06 1.33
C PRO A 14 7.37 14.44 0.70
N ASP A 15 7.93 15.50 1.30
CA ASP A 15 8.00 16.84 0.73
C ASP A 15 6.65 17.48 0.31
N VAL A 16 5.55 17.02 0.93
CA VAL A 16 4.19 17.56 0.67
C VAL A 16 4.10 19.01 1.14
N ARG A 17 3.76 19.90 0.21
CA ARG A 17 3.59 21.35 0.47
C ARG A 17 2.24 21.72 1.08
N ILE A 18 1.23 20.88 0.83
CA ILE A 18 -0.12 21.07 1.37
C ILE A 18 -0.09 20.74 2.87
N LEU A 19 -0.55 21.67 3.70
CA LEU A 19 -0.60 21.46 5.15
C LEU A 19 -1.71 20.49 5.52
N GLY A 20 -1.42 19.57 6.45
CA GLY A 20 -2.40 18.65 7.02
C GLY A 20 -1.81 17.27 7.31
N ASP A 21 -2.45 16.52 8.20
CA ASP A 21 -2.11 15.11 8.38
C ASP A 21 -2.54 14.33 7.12
N ARG A 22 -1.61 13.55 6.56
CA ARG A 22 -1.82 12.78 5.32
C ARG A 22 -2.32 13.61 4.13
N ALA A 23 -1.85 14.86 4.05
CA ALA A 23 -2.15 15.74 2.93
C ALA A 23 -1.69 15.13 1.59
N PRO A 24 -2.40 15.43 0.49
CA PRO A 24 -2.05 14.89 -0.83
C PRO A 24 -0.80 15.56 -1.42
N LEU A 25 -0.07 14.80 -2.23
CA LEU A 25 0.89 15.35 -3.18
C LEU A 25 0.18 15.64 -4.49
N VAL A 26 0.27 16.88 -4.97
CA VAL A 26 -0.32 17.33 -6.23
C VAL A 26 0.82 17.75 -7.14
N SER A 27 1.10 16.95 -8.17
CA SER A 27 2.27 17.15 -9.03
C SER A 27 1.89 17.05 -10.50
N THR A 28 2.37 18.00 -11.31
CA THR A 28 2.36 17.88 -12.77
C THR A 28 3.75 17.52 -13.27
N LYS A 29 3.81 16.86 -14.43
CA LYS A 29 5.07 16.51 -15.10
C LYS A 29 5.11 17.13 -16.48
N LYS A 30 6.01 18.09 -16.67
CA LYS A 30 6.19 18.80 -17.95
C LYS A 30 7.65 18.75 -18.36
N ASP A 31 7.92 18.35 -19.60
CA ASP A 31 9.27 18.27 -20.17
C ASP A 31 10.25 17.46 -19.30
N GLY A 32 9.77 16.41 -18.63
CA GLY A 32 10.55 15.54 -17.75
C GLY A 32 10.77 16.09 -16.33
N HIS A 33 10.36 17.33 -16.06
CA HIS A 33 10.42 17.95 -14.74
C HIS A 33 9.09 17.85 -14.00
N SER A 34 9.15 17.51 -12.71
CA SER A 34 8.00 17.53 -11.82
C SER A 34 7.88 18.88 -11.13
N SER A 35 6.66 19.36 -10.92
CA SER A 35 6.37 20.60 -10.19
C SER A 35 5.15 20.40 -9.30
N ASP A 36 5.33 20.67 -8.01
CA ASP A 36 4.29 20.47 -7.00
C ASP A 36 3.46 21.73 -6.76
N TYR A 37 2.15 21.57 -6.73
CA TYR A 37 1.19 22.62 -6.39
C TYR A 37 1.08 22.79 -4.87
N GLY A 38 0.74 24.01 -4.44
CA GLY A 38 0.43 24.31 -3.03
C GLY A 38 -1.02 23.99 -2.65
N SER A 39 -1.86 23.64 -3.63
CA SER A 39 -3.27 23.28 -3.45
C SER A 39 -3.75 22.42 -4.62
N TYR A 40 -4.64 21.47 -4.36
CA TYR A 40 -5.28 20.68 -5.43
C TYR A 40 -6.25 21.50 -6.29
N LEU A 41 -6.71 22.66 -5.79
CA LEU A 41 -7.60 23.57 -6.53
C LEU A 41 -6.86 24.23 -7.72
N ASP A 42 -5.54 24.35 -7.63
CA ASP A 42 -4.72 25.00 -8.66
C ASP A 42 -4.36 24.03 -9.81
N ALA A 43 -4.55 22.73 -9.62
CA ALA A 43 -4.19 21.70 -10.59
C ALA A 43 -5.09 21.68 -11.83
N GLN A 44 -6.36 22.11 -11.70
CA GLN A 44 -7.34 22.25 -12.80
C GLN A 44 -7.47 21.04 -13.76
N GLY A 45 -7.06 19.84 -13.34
CA GLY A 45 -7.12 18.60 -14.13
C GLY A 45 -5.81 18.21 -14.84
N ASP A 46 -4.76 19.02 -14.75
CA ASP A 46 -3.47 18.80 -15.42
C ASP A 46 -2.38 18.21 -14.48
N ALA A 47 -2.78 17.76 -13.29
CA ALA A 47 -1.87 17.19 -12.30
C ALA A 47 -2.36 15.83 -11.80
N ASP A 48 -1.41 14.96 -11.45
CA ASP A 48 -1.67 13.74 -10.70
C ASP A 48 -1.80 14.09 -9.21
N ILE A 49 -2.80 13.51 -8.55
CA ILE A 49 -3.05 13.70 -7.12
C ILE A 49 -2.86 12.37 -6.40
N PHE A 50 -1.88 12.32 -5.51
CA PHE A 50 -1.55 11.14 -4.70
C PHE A 50 -1.97 11.37 -3.25
N PHE A 51 -2.58 10.36 -2.64
CA PHE A 51 -2.86 10.32 -1.20
C PHE A 51 -2.09 9.16 -0.58
N PRO A 52 -1.51 9.33 0.63
CA PRO A 52 -0.95 8.19 1.34
C PRO A 52 -2.08 7.29 1.87
N THR A 53 -1.91 5.99 1.73
CA THR A 53 -2.85 4.98 2.20
C THR A 53 -2.71 4.75 3.71
N ASP A 54 -3.84 4.79 4.43
CA ASP A 54 -3.93 4.29 5.80
C ASP A 54 -4.15 2.77 5.81
N PHE A 55 -3.05 2.03 5.93
CA PHE A 55 -3.09 0.56 5.96
C PHE A 55 -3.87 -0.02 7.16
N TRP A 56 -3.94 0.69 8.29
CA TRP A 56 -4.73 0.25 9.45
C TRP A 56 -6.22 0.41 9.21
N LEU A 57 -6.63 1.52 8.58
CA LEU A 57 -8.01 1.71 8.19
C LEU A 57 -8.41 0.74 7.07
N LEU A 58 -7.52 0.53 6.10
CA LEU A 58 -7.72 -0.43 5.02
C LEU A 58 -7.97 -1.84 5.56
N GLU A 59 -7.18 -2.29 6.54
CA GLU A 59 -7.40 -3.57 7.23
C GLU A 59 -8.81 -3.66 7.84
N LYS A 60 -9.25 -2.62 8.55
CA LYS A 60 -10.58 -2.57 9.16
C LYS A 60 -11.69 -2.65 8.10
N ILE A 61 -11.53 -1.94 6.99
CA ILE A 61 -12.49 -1.95 5.87
C ILE A 61 -12.53 -3.33 5.22
N ASP A 62 -11.39 -3.93 4.90
CA ASP A 62 -11.31 -5.26 4.29
C ASP A 62 -11.92 -6.32 5.20
N HIS A 63 -11.60 -6.31 6.51
CA HIS A 63 -12.22 -7.21 7.48
C HIS A 63 -13.73 -7.02 7.57
N TYR A 64 -14.22 -5.78 7.57
CA TYR A 64 -15.66 -5.49 7.56
C TYR A 64 -16.34 -6.07 6.30
N CYS A 65 -15.82 -5.74 5.12
CA CYS A 65 -16.36 -6.17 3.83
C CYS A 65 -16.26 -7.68 3.61
N SER A 66 -15.26 -8.33 4.22
CA SER A 66 -15.08 -9.78 4.16
C SER A 66 -16.15 -10.60 4.90
N GLY A 67 -17.04 -9.94 5.64
CA GLY A 67 -18.09 -10.59 6.44
C GLY A 67 -17.62 -11.08 7.81
N TRP A 68 -16.41 -10.72 8.26
CA TRP A 68 -15.88 -11.11 9.56
C TRP A 68 -16.83 -10.76 10.71
N LEU A 69 -17.36 -9.53 10.73
CA LEU A 69 -18.22 -9.04 11.80
C LEU A 69 -19.59 -9.75 11.88
N LYS A 70 -20.08 -10.32 10.76
CA LYS A 70 -21.31 -11.13 10.76
C LYS A 70 -21.13 -12.47 11.48
N LEU A 71 -19.89 -12.99 11.53
CA LEU A 71 -19.57 -14.25 12.20
C LEU A 71 -19.65 -14.18 13.73
N GLN A 72 -19.51 -12.98 14.31
CA GLN A 72 -19.55 -12.77 15.77
C GLN A 72 -20.96 -12.80 16.34
N LYS A 73 -21.99 -12.49 15.52
CA LYS A 73 -23.40 -12.43 15.96
C LYS A 73 -24.16 -13.74 15.76
N ASP A 74 -23.87 -14.49 14.69
CA ASP A 74 -24.50 -15.79 14.42
C ASP A 74 -23.53 -16.95 14.69
N LYS A 75 -23.68 -17.63 15.84
CA LYS A 75 -22.95 -18.88 16.16
C LYS A 75 -23.27 -20.04 15.20
N SER A 76 -24.26 -19.90 14.32
CA SER A 76 -24.73 -20.93 13.39
C SER A 76 -24.18 -20.81 11.96
N CYS A 77 -23.59 -19.67 11.56
CA CYS A 77 -23.15 -19.46 10.18
C CYS A 77 -21.71 -19.93 9.96
N LYS A 78 -21.54 -21.23 9.73
CA LYS A 78 -20.26 -21.85 9.32
C LYS A 78 -19.90 -21.50 7.87
N LEU A 79 -19.59 -20.25 7.50
CA LEU A 79 -18.89 -19.97 6.23
C LEU A 79 -18.32 -18.56 5.99
N GLY A 80 -18.19 -17.68 6.98
CA GLY A 80 -17.38 -16.48 6.77
C GLY A 80 -15.90 -16.85 6.82
N LYS A 81 -15.20 -16.79 5.68
CA LYS A 81 -13.77 -17.10 5.61
C LYS A 81 -13.02 -16.04 6.43
N LYS A 82 -12.58 -16.41 7.65
CA LYS A 82 -11.61 -15.60 8.40
C LYS A 82 -10.44 -15.30 7.46
N ARG A 83 -10.02 -14.04 7.44
CA ARG A 83 -8.87 -13.57 6.67
C ARG A 83 -7.75 -13.25 7.64
N ARG A 84 -6.51 -13.32 7.19
CA ARG A 84 -5.37 -12.78 7.89
C ARG A 84 -4.78 -11.71 7.00
N THR A 85 -4.45 -10.59 7.61
CA THR A 85 -3.84 -9.45 6.97
C THR A 85 -2.37 -9.42 7.33
N ILE A 86 -1.54 -9.04 6.35
CA ILE A 86 -0.10 -8.93 6.50
C ILE A 86 0.28 -7.61 5.83
N ILE A 87 0.91 -6.72 6.60
CA ILE A 87 1.42 -5.46 6.08
C ILE A 87 2.94 -5.53 6.17
N LEU A 88 3.62 -5.38 5.03
CA LEU A 88 5.08 -5.45 4.94
C LEU A 88 5.62 -4.19 4.28
N ASP A 89 6.81 -3.76 4.69
CA ASP A 89 7.60 -2.83 3.90
C ASP A 89 8.01 -3.49 2.58
N THR A 90 8.21 -2.69 1.53
CA THR A 90 8.62 -3.21 0.22
C THR A 90 9.90 -4.02 0.28
N SER A 91 10.91 -3.58 1.06
CA SER A 91 12.14 -4.34 1.25
C SER A 91 11.88 -5.72 1.84
N SER A 92 11.12 -5.82 2.93
CA SER A 92 10.78 -7.09 3.58
C SER A 92 9.99 -8.02 2.67
N PHE A 93 9.07 -7.49 1.86
CA PHE A 93 8.36 -8.26 0.86
C PHE A 93 9.31 -8.82 -0.21
N MET A 94 10.24 -7.98 -0.69
CA MET A 94 11.17 -8.36 -1.76
C MET A 94 12.28 -9.29 -1.28
N GLU A 95 12.67 -9.23 -0.02
CA GLU A 95 13.57 -10.21 0.60
C GLU A 95 12.94 -11.60 0.66
N GLU A 96 11.66 -11.68 1.03
CA GLU A 96 10.95 -12.96 1.16
C GLU A 96 10.53 -13.56 -0.18
N PHE A 97 9.98 -12.74 -1.08
CA PHE A 97 9.33 -13.22 -2.31
C PHE A 97 10.05 -12.85 -3.61
N GLY A 98 11.01 -11.93 -3.53
CA GLY A 98 11.77 -11.44 -4.68
C GLY A 98 13.06 -12.21 -4.94
N LEU A 99 13.94 -11.62 -5.74
CA LEU A 99 15.28 -12.12 -6.02
C LEU A 99 16.32 -10.99 -5.83
N PRO A 100 16.50 -10.46 -4.60
CA PRO A 100 17.33 -9.28 -4.36
C PRO A 100 18.79 -9.49 -4.78
N SER A 101 19.28 -10.73 -4.77
CA SER A 101 20.62 -11.09 -5.26
C SER A 101 20.82 -10.81 -6.76
N LYS A 102 19.74 -10.74 -7.55
CA LYS A 102 19.76 -10.47 -8.99
C LYS A 102 19.46 -9.01 -9.35
N THR A 103 19.16 -8.16 -8.36
CA THR A 103 18.78 -6.75 -8.59
C THR A 103 19.80 -5.76 -8.04
N ARG A 104 20.89 -6.25 -7.42
CA ARG A 104 21.98 -5.41 -6.95
C ARG A 104 22.82 -4.87 -8.13
N THR A 105 23.02 -3.56 -8.17
CA THR A 105 23.85 -2.85 -9.14
C THR A 105 25.34 -3.07 -8.85
N LYS A 106 26.22 -2.64 -9.78
CA LYS A 106 27.68 -2.87 -9.69
C LYS A 106 28.32 -2.19 -8.47
N ASP A 107 27.76 -1.07 -8.04
CA ASP A 107 28.19 -0.29 -6.87
C ASP A 107 27.60 -0.80 -5.55
N GLY A 108 26.77 -1.84 -5.58
CA GLY A 108 26.23 -2.49 -4.39
C GLY A 108 24.84 -2.04 -3.96
N TYR A 109 24.32 -0.96 -4.56
CA TYR A 109 22.96 -0.48 -4.34
C TYR A 109 21.92 -1.47 -4.89
N ASN A 110 20.76 -1.55 -4.26
CA ASN A 110 19.67 -2.41 -4.70
C ASN A 110 18.36 -1.61 -4.75
N PRO A 111 17.93 -1.14 -5.93
CA PRO A 111 16.71 -0.33 -6.05
C PRO A 111 15.46 -1.05 -5.54
N LEU A 112 15.45 -2.39 -5.59
CA LEU A 112 14.32 -3.17 -5.10
C LEU A 112 14.17 -3.15 -3.56
N LEU A 113 15.26 -2.91 -2.83
CA LEU A 113 15.27 -2.86 -1.37
C LEU A 113 15.42 -1.43 -0.82
N GLU A 114 16.06 -0.55 -1.60
CA GLU A 114 16.49 0.76 -1.12
C GLU A 114 15.64 1.91 -1.64
N ASP A 115 14.92 1.75 -2.75
CA ASP A 115 13.97 2.76 -3.22
C ASP A 115 12.59 2.57 -2.61
N PHE A 116 11.81 3.65 -2.67
CA PHE A 116 10.39 3.66 -2.28
C PHE A 116 10.15 3.05 -0.90
N LYS A 117 11.05 3.30 0.06
CA LYS A 117 10.94 2.85 1.47
C LYS A 117 9.65 3.29 2.16
N ASN A 118 8.96 4.27 1.59
CA ASN A 118 7.67 4.75 2.03
C ASN A 118 6.47 3.92 1.53
N THR A 119 6.69 2.88 0.72
CA THR A 119 5.65 1.97 0.23
C THR A 119 5.49 0.73 1.09
N LYS A 120 4.26 0.20 1.15
CA LYS A 120 3.94 -1.03 1.87
C LYS A 120 3.07 -1.95 1.03
N PHE A 121 3.30 -3.25 1.20
CA PHE A 121 2.43 -4.30 0.71
C PHE A 121 1.38 -4.63 1.77
N TYR A 122 0.11 -4.55 1.37
CA TYR A 122 -1.02 -5.12 2.09
C TYR A 122 -1.41 -6.44 1.45
N LEU A 123 -1.41 -7.54 2.19
CA LEU A 123 -1.79 -8.86 1.73
C LEU A 123 -2.93 -9.40 2.61
N SER A 124 -4.07 -9.70 2.00
CA SER A 124 -5.22 -10.30 2.67
C SER A 124 -5.37 -11.75 2.23
N VAL A 125 -5.01 -12.70 3.11
CA VAL A 125 -5.00 -14.14 2.83
C VAL A 125 -6.17 -14.84 3.52
N PRO A 126 -6.86 -15.79 2.86
CA PRO A 126 -7.82 -16.65 3.55
C PRO A 126 -7.10 -17.53 4.58
N THR A 127 -7.60 -17.61 5.82
CA THR A 127 -6.95 -18.42 6.88
C THR A 127 -7.02 -19.93 6.67
N HIS A 128 -7.69 -20.39 5.61
CA HIS A 128 -7.81 -21.81 5.27
C HIS A 128 -6.74 -22.25 4.25
N ASN A 129 -5.89 -21.33 3.78
CA ASN A 129 -4.74 -21.65 2.95
C ASN A 129 -3.54 -22.06 3.82
N THR A 130 -3.65 -23.21 4.48
CA THR A 130 -2.50 -23.95 5.01
C THR A 130 -2.13 -25.02 3.99
N LYS A 131 -1.11 -24.74 3.17
CA LYS A 131 -0.26 -25.77 2.59
C LYS A 131 1.11 -25.60 3.22
#